data_AF-A0A6L6U7Z9-F1
#
_entry.id   AF-A0A6L6U7Z9-F1
#
_cell.length_a   1.000
_cell.length_b   1.000
_cell.length_c   1.000
_cell.angle_alpha   90.00
_cell.angle_beta   90.00
_cell.angle_gamma   90.00
#
_symmetry.space_group_name_H-M   'P 1'
#
loop_
_entity.id
_entity.type
_entity.pdbx_description
1 polymer ?
#
loop_
_entity_poly.entity_id
_entity_poly.type
_entity_poly.pdbx_seq_one_letter_code
_entity_poly.pdbx_strand_id
1 'polypeptide(L)'
;MQIGDIYKFRDNRIRIVMFDNNEVFYLTIKEDNTFVYSKNRTLIYLRTPKDFFEKNSEFIEHLKLTEKEVEKHKPNLPLRLNCFSGLFWTNKSFENETEFNDFIKFSEINEQELKGLDTSKVVIFPTSQQQSNKKSTLLENKYGRISGKELMIECFGIQSEYVKPDKPYFSRFRLIPDGREEKRLSGIGIYRLGIKGNLPSYYLGGEMSMMELESEKSLIVEK
;
A
#
# COMPACT_ATOMS: atom_id res chain seq x y z
N MET A 1 -19.37 -9.28 -1.91
CA MET A 1 -18.62 -8.22 -2.62
C MET A 1 -17.72 -8.86 -3.66
N GLN A 2 -17.68 -8.30 -4.86
CA GLN A 2 -16.86 -8.67 -6.00
C GLN A 2 -16.29 -7.41 -6.66
N ILE A 3 -15.20 -7.56 -7.42
CA ILE A 3 -14.64 -6.46 -8.22
C ILE A 3 -15.67 -6.05 -9.28
N GLY A 4 -15.94 -4.75 -9.36
CA GLY A 4 -16.95 -4.18 -10.26
C GLY A 4 -18.34 -3.99 -9.63
N ASP A 5 -18.58 -4.54 -8.44
CA ASP A 5 -19.84 -4.29 -7.72
C ASP A 5 -20.05 -2.79 -7.47
N ILE A 6 -21.28 -2.35 -7.62
CA ILE A 6 -21.72 -0.97 -7.40
C ILE A 6 -22.48 -0.92 -6.08
N TYR A 7 -22.16 0.08 -5.26
CA TYR A 7 -22.76 0.31 -3.95
C TYR A 7 -23.17 1.78 -3.78
N LYS A 8 -24.13 2.02 -2.88
CA LYS A 8 -24.31 3.31 -2.22
C LYS A 8 -23.48 3.31 -0.93
N PHE A 9 -22.59 4.29 -0.79
CA PHE A 9 -21.71 4.40 0.37
C PHE A 9 -21.41 5.88 0.66
N ARG A 10 -21.70 6.35 1.88
CA ARG A 10 -21.53 7.76 2.29
C ARG A 10 -22.10 8.75 1.26
N ASP A 11 -23.38 8.56 0.91
CA ASP A 11 -24.14 9.35 -0.07
C ASP A 11 -23.59 9.38 -1.51
N ASN A 12 -22.61 8.53 -1.82
CA ASN A 12 -22.05 8.42 -3.16
C ASN A 12 -22.42 7.07 -3.79
N ARG A 13 -22.64 7.07 -5.10
CA ARG A 13 -22.62 5.84 -5.90
C ARG A 13 -21.17 5.52 -6.25
N ILE A 14 -20.70 4.38 -5.78
CA ILE A 14 -19.30 3.95 -5.93
C ILE A 14 -19.23 2.58 -6.58
N ARG A 15 -18.09 2.29 -7.19
CA ARG A 15 -17.81 0.98 -7.77
C ARG A 15 -16.50 0.43 -7.21
N ILE A 16 -16.54 -0.83 -6.81
CA ILE A 16 -15.38 -1.54 -6.25
C ILE A 16 -14.36 -1.78 -7.36
N VAL A 17 -13.14 -1.32 -7.14
CA VAL A 17 -12.04 -1.50 -8.09
C VAL A 17 -11.19 -2.70 -7.71
N MET A 18 -10.87 -2.84 -6.42
CA MET A 18 -10.05 -3.93 -5.86
C MET A 18 -10.28 -3.99 -4.34
N PHE A 19 -10.03 -5.14 -3.72
CA PHE A 19 -10.11 -5.29 -2.27
C PHE A 19 -9.24 -6.48 -1.82
N ASP A 20 -8.89 -6.51 -0.55
CA ASP A 20 -8.29 -7.68 0.10
C ASP A 20 -9.06 -8.03 1.38
N ASN A 21 -8.43 -8.70 2.35
CA ASN A 21 -9.07 -9.00 3.62
C ASN A 21 -9.21 -7.78 4.55
N ASN A 22 -8.48 -6.70 4.29
CA ASN A 22 -8.36 -5.55 5.19
C ASN A 22 -9.06 -4.31 4.64
N GLU A 23 -8.90 -4.03 3.34
CA GLU A 23 -9.30 -2.76 2.73
C GLU A 23 -10.09 -2.97 1.43
N VAL A 24 -11.02 -2.04 1.18
CA VAL A 24 -11.77 -1.92 -0.07
C VAL A 24 -11.37 -0.65 -0.78
N PHE A 25 -10.93 -0.77 -2.02
CA PHE A 25 -10.58 0.35 -2.89
C PHE A 25 -11.71 0.57 -3.89
N TYR A 26 -12.19 1.81 -3.96
CA TYR A 26 -13.35 2.17 -4.77
C TYR A 26 -13.16 3.54 -5.43
N LEU A 27 -13.99 3.80 -6.43
CA LEU A 27 -14.09 5.10 -7.09
C LEU A 27 -15.57 5.49 -7.23
N THR A 28 -15.84 6.79 -7.13
CA THR A 28 -17.16 7.35 -7.44
C THR A 28 -17.47 7.18 -8.93
N ILE A 29 -18.71 6.81 -9.22
CA ILE A 29 -19.23 6.68 -10.58
C ILE A 29 -20.36 7.70 -10.82
N LYS A 30 -20.56 8.05 -12.09
CA LYS A 30 -21.68 8.89 -12.54
C LYS A 30 -22.94 8.05 -12.75
N GLU A 31 -24.04 8.70 -13.10
CA GLU A 31 -25.31 8.04 -13.41
C GLU A 31 -25.19 7.03 -14.56
N ASP A 32 -24.35 7.34 -15.56
CA ASP A 32 -24.02 6.47 -16.70
C ASP A 32 -23.03 5.34 -16.37
N ASN A 33 -22.78 5.09 -15.08
CA ASN A 33 -21.83 4.10 -14.56
C ASN A 33 -20.36 4.32 -14.92
N THR A 34 -19.99 5.47 -15.51
CA THR A 34 -18.59 5.80 -15.78
C THR A 34 -17.88 6.33 -14.55
N PHE A 35 -16.59 5.99 -14.39
CA PHE A 35 -15.77 6.58 -13.32
C PHE A 35 -15.60 8.10 -13.51
N VAL A 36 -15.78 8.86 -12.43
CA VAL A 36 -15.62 10.32 -12.42
C VAL A 36 -14.25 10.76 -12.97
N TYR A 37 -13.19 10.03 -12.63
CA TYR A 37 -11.81 10.32 -13.04
C TYR A 37 -11.25 9.33 -14.08
N SER A 38 -12.12 8.80 -14.94
CA SER A 38 -11.77 7.79 -15.95
C SER A 38 -10.63 8.22 -16.89
N LYS A 39 -10.51 9.51 -17.23
CA LYS A 39 -9.48 10.03 -18.14
C LYS A 39 -8.14 10.34 -17.48
N ASN A 40 -8.07 10.32 -16.15
CA ASN A 40 -6.84 10.72 -15.45
C ASN A 40 -5.77 9.63 -15.56
N ARG A 41 -4.55 10.04 -15.92
CA ARG A 41 -3.37 9.17 -15.93
C ARG A 41 -2.77 8.95 -14.54
N THR A 42 -3.17 9.75 -13.55
CA THR A 42 -2.75 9.63 -12.15
C THR A 42 -3.99 9.64 -11.27
N LEU A 43 -4.08 8.69 -10.34
CA LEU A 43 -5.22 8.49 -9.46
C LEU A 43 -4.71 8.07 -8.08
N ILE A 44 -5.32 8.61 -7.03
CA ILE A 44 -5.24 8.07 -5.68
C ILE A 44 -6.60 7.44 -5.41
N TYR A 45 -6.62 6.20 -4.97
CA TYR A 45 -7.88 5.51 -4.70
C TYR A 45 -8.49 5.99 -3.39
N LEU A 46 -9.81 6.10 -3.38
CA LEU A 46 -10.54 6.10 -2.12
C LEU A 46 -10.50 4.68 -1.57
N ARG A 47 -10.24 4.56 -0.27
CA ARG A 47 -10.16 3.28 0.41
C ARG A 47 -10.73 3.36 1.82
N THR A 48 -11.23 2.25 2.32
CA THR A 48 -11.84 2.15 3.65
C THR A 48 -11.66 0.72 4.19
N PRO A 49 -11.74 0.48 5.53
CA PRO A 49 -11.61 -0.86 6.06
C PRO A 49 -12.77 -1.71 5.56
N LYS A 50 -12.50 -2.95 5.19
CA LYS A 50 -13.50 -3.83 4.60
C LYS A 50 -14.70 -4.05 5.53
N ASP A 51 -14.44 -4.34 6.79
CA ASP A 51 -15.50 -4.50 7.80
C ASP A 51 -16.39 -3.25 7.94
N PHE A 52 -15.78 -2.07 7.85
CA PHE A 52 -16.53 -0.81 7.88
C PHE A 52 -17.37 -0.65 6.61
N PHE A 53 -16.80 -0.95 5.45
CA PHE A 53 -17.52 -0.90 4.17
C PHE A 53 -18.74 -1.82 4.17
N GLU A 54 -18.55 -3.09 4.54
CA GLU A 54 -19.61 -4.11 4.51
C GLU A 54 -20.77 -3.78 5.46
N LYS A 55 -20.50 -3.11 6.59
CA LYS A 55 -21.54 -2.67 7.54
C LYS A 55 -22.28 -1.40 7.14
N ASN A 56 -21.69 -0.57 6.27
CA ASN A 56 -22.17 0.79 6.00
C ASN A 56 -22.46 1.06 4.51
N SER A 57 -22.54 0.01 3.69
CA SER A 57 -22.83 0.12 2.25
C SER A 57 -24.07 -0.68 1.86
N GLU A 58 -24.75 -0.19 0.82
CA GLU A 58 -25.92 -0.84 0.24
C GLU A 58 -25.59 -1.28 -1.18
N PHE A 59 -25.68 -2.58 -1.47
CA PHE A 59 -25.41 -3.12 -2.80
C PHE A 59 -26.49 -2.68 -3.79
N ILE A 60 -26.07 -2.28 -4.99
CA ILE A 60 -26.98 -1.85 -6.07
C ILE A 60 -27.01 -2.91 -7.16
N GLU A 61 -25.88 -3.15 -7.81
CA GLU A 61 -25.78 -4.10 -8.93
C GLU A 61 -24.33 -4.53 -9.16
N HIS A 62 -24.15 -5.62 -9.91
CA HIS A 62 -22.84 -6.02 -10.40
C HIS A 62 -22.60 -5.46 -11.80
N LEU A 63 -21.50 -4.73 -11.98
CA LEU A 63 -21.03 -4.31 -13.30
C LEU A 63 -19.56 -4.68 -13.45
N LYS A 64 -19.24 -5.65 -14.31
CA LYS A 64 -17.86 -6.10 -14.51
C LYS A 64 -16.97 -4.98 -15.08
N LEU A 65 -15.76 -4.83 -14.54
CA LEU A 65 -14.75 -3.92 -15.12
C LEU A 65 -14.50 -4.29 -16.58
N THR A 66 -14.47 -3.28 -17.45
CA THR A 66 -14.06 -3.45 -18.84
C THR A 66 -12.58 -3.83 -18.92
N GLU A 67 -12.14 -4.41 -20.04
CA GLU A 67 -10.72 -4.77 -20.24
C GLU A 67 -9.79 -3.56 -20.07
N LYS A 68 -10.19 -2.38 -20.55
CA LYS A 68 -9.44 -1.13 -20.38
C LYS A 68 -9.34 -0.72 -18.90
N GLU A 69 -10.41 -0.92 -18.13
CA GLU A 69 -10.42 -0.65 -16.69
C GLU A 69 -9.56 -1.67 -15.94
N VAL A 70 -9.64 -2.95 -16.28
CA VAL A 70 -8.79 -4.01 -15.71
C VAL A 70 -7.31 -3.71 -15.99
N GLU A 71 -6.97 -3.34 -17.22
CA GLU A 71 -5.59 -3.03 -17.60
C GLU A 71 -5.06 -1.78 -16.88
N LYS A 72 -5.91 -0.75 -16.74
CA LYS A 72 -5.55 0.48 -16.04
C LYS A 72 -5.40 0.27 -14.53
N HIS A 73 -6.35 -0.40 -13.90
CA HIS A 73 -6.42 -0.50 -12.46
C HIS A 73 -5.57 -1.65 -11.91
N LYS A 74 -5.33 -2.69 -12.72
CA LYS A 74 -4.61 -3.92 -12.36
C LYS A 74 -5.09 -4.49 -11.02
N PRO A 75 -6.39 -4.84 -10.90
CA PRO A 75 -6.97 -5.30 -9.64
C PRO A 75 -6.42 -6.66 -9.18
N ASN A 76 -5.70 -7.36 -10.06
CA ASN A 76 -4.95 -8.58 -9.75
C ASN A 76 -3.69 -8.31 -8.91
N LEU A 77 -3.18 -7.08 -8.89
CA LEU A 77 -1.99 -6.76 -8.12
C LEU A 77 -2.32 -6.64 -6.63
N PRO A 78 -1.44 -7.12 -5.74
CA PRO A 78 -1.69 -7.12 -4.30
C PRO A 78 -1.79 -5.71 -3.74
N LEU A 79 -2.66 -5.52 -2.75
CA LEU A 79 -2.81 -4.24 -2.04
C LEU A 79 -1.74 -4.04 -0.96
N ARG A 80 -1.20 -5.14 -0.45
CA ARG A 80 -0.22 -5.21 0.63
C ARG A 80 0.83 -6.25 0.27
N LEU A 81 2.08 -5.91 0.48
CA LEU A 81 3.24 -6.69 0.09
C LEU A 81 4.30 -6.59 1.20
N ASN A 82 4.88 -7.74 1.53
CA ASN A 82 6.10 -7.82 2.35
C ASN A 82 6.02 -6.98 3.62
N CYS A 83 4.89 -7.13 4.33
CA CYS A 83 4.63 -6.47 5.60
C CYS A 83 5.25 -7.31 6.71
N PHE A 84 6.27 -6.78 7.38
CA PHE A 84 7.00 -7.51 8.42
C PHE A 84 7.13 -6.67 9.68
N SER A 85 6.78 -7.25 10.81
CA SER A 85 6.89 -6.66 12.15
C SER A 85 8.36 -6.60 12.61
N GLY A 86 8.65 -5.72 13.58
CA GLY A 86 9.97 -5.70 14.25
C GLY A 86 11.15 -5.21 13.40
N LEU A 87 10.92 -4.86 12.13
CA LEU A 87 11.94 -4.39 11.20
C LEU A 87 11.81 -2.90 10.91
N PHE A 88 12.87 -2.29 10.39
CA PHE A 88 12.82 -0.92 9.91
C PHE A 88 13.56 -0.82 8.59
N TRP A 89 13.14 0.14 7.76
CA TRP A 89 13.92 0.50 6.61
C TRP A 89 15.32 0.97 7.06
N THR A 90 16.34 0.68 6.28
CA THR A 90 17.73 0.99 6.63
C THR A 90 18.22 2.16 5.79
N ASN A 91 19.24 2.87 6.26
CA ASN A 91 19.96 3.88 5.48
C ASN A 91 21.04 3.26 4.57
N LYS A 92 20.97 1.95 4.33
CA LYS A 92 21.89 1.19 3.50
C LYS A 92 21.10 0.38 2.49
N SER A 93 21.47 0.49 1.22
CA SER A 93 21.08 -0.46 0.18
C SER A 93 21.88 -1.75 0.33
N PHE A 94 21.37 -2.84 -0.26
CA PHE A 94 22.14 -4.07 -0.39
C PHE A 94 23.04 -3.99 -1.63
N GLU A 95 24.32 -4.30 -1.48
CA GLU A 95 25.30 -4.27 -2.57
C GLU A 95 25.17 -5.50 -3.48
N ASN A 96 24.70 -6.61 -2.93
CA ASN A 96 24.57 -7.88 -3.63
C ASN A 96 23.50 -8.77 -2.99
N GLU A 97 23.14 -9.85 -3.69
CA GLU A 97 22.14 -10.81 -3.22
C GLU A 97 22.53 -11.53 -1.93
N THR A 98 23.83 -11.75 -1.68
CA THR A 98 24.30 -12.42 -0.46
C THR A 98 23.98 -11.58 0.76
N GLU A 99 24.25 -10.27 0.71
CA GLU A 99 23.92 -9.36 1.81
C GLU A 99 22.42 -9.33 2.11
N PHE A 100 21.58 -9.33 1.06
CA PHE A 100 20.14 -9.41 1.24
C PHE A 100 19.71 -10.75 1.88
N ASN A 101 20.31 -11.86 1.44
CA ASN A 101 20.02 -13.19 1.99
C ASN A 101 20.41 -13.29 3.48
N ASP A 102 21.54 -12.72 3.86
CA ASP A 102 21.96 -12.66 5.27
C ASP A 102 20.99 -11.79 6.09
N PHE A 103 20.54 -10.67 5.53
CA PHE A 103 19.56 -9.79 6.16
C PHE A 103 18.21 -10.48 6.40
N ILE A 104 17.64 -11.15 5.40
CA ILE A 104 16.34 -11.84 5.57
C ILE A 104 16.46 -12.98 6.57
N LYS A 105 17.59 -13.71 6.59
CA LYS A 105 17.84 -14.78 7.56
C LYS A 105 17.98 -14.26 8.98
N PHE A 106 18.73 -13.17 9.17
CA PHE A 106 18.87 -12.51 10.47
C PHE A 106 17.52 -11.95 10.96
N SER A 107 16.70 -11.47 10.05
CA SER A 107 15.38 -10.91 10.31
C SER A 107 14.28 -11.96 10.45
N GLU A 108 14.63 -13.26 10.40
CA GLU A 108 13.69 -14.39 10.46
C GLU A 108 12.58 -14.35 9.40
N ILE A 109 12.85 -13.71 8.25
CA ILE A 109 11.92 -13.67 7.12
C ILE A 109 12.11 -14.94 6.28
N ASN A 110 11.02 -15.67 6.07
CA ASN A 110 10.99 -16.77 5.12
C ASN A 110 11.03 -16.25 3.67
N GLU A 111 12.08 -16.60 2.92
CA GLU A 111 12.24 -16.18 1.52
C GLU A 111 11.04 -16.56 0.65
N GLN A 112 10.39 -17.70 0.94
CA GLN A 112 9.22 -18.17 0.19
C GLN A 112 7.97 -17.30 0.39
N GLU A 113 7.95 -16.50 1.45
CA GLU A 113 6.85 -15.57 1.76
C GLU A 113 7.04 -14.21 1.07
N LEU A 114 8.20 -13.96 0.45
CA LEU A 114 8.44 -12.75 -0.31
C LEU A 114 7.54 -12.69 -1.55
N LYS A 115 6.61 -11.75 -1.52
CA LYS A 115 5.67 -11.52 -2.61
C LYS A 115 6.24 -10.52 -3.60
N GLY A 116 6.20 -10.89 -4.87
CA GLY A 116 6.55 -10.03 -5.99
C GLY A 116 5.34 -9.35 -6.63
N LEU A 117 5.57 -8.76 -7.80
CA LEU A 117 4.56 -8.08 -8.59
C LEU A 117 4.51 -8.63 -10.00
N ASP A 118 3.33 -9.07 -10.44
CA ASP A 118 3.07 -9.52 -11.81
C ASP A 118 2.85 -8.33 -12.76
N THR A 119 3.89 -7.50 -12.85
CA THR A 119 3.99 -6.36 -13.78
C THR A 119 5.46 -6.06 -14.04
N SER A 120 5.77 -5.61 -15.25
CA SER A 120 7.12 -5.15 -15.62
C SER A 120 7.45 -3.77 -15.06
N LYS A 121 6.46 -2.97 -14.70
CA LYS A 121 6.65 -1.57 -14.30
C LYS A 121 5.76 -1.18 -13.14
N VAL A 122 6.34 -0.48 -12.18
CA VAL A 122 5.62 0.05 -11.01
C VAL A 122 6.29 1.34 -10.54
N VAL A 123 5.50 2.25 -10.00
CA VAL A 123 6.01 3.48 -9.38
C VAL A 123 6.05 3.30 -7.87
N ILE A 124 7.22 3.46 -7.27
CA ILE A 124 7.44 3.37 -5.83
C ILE A 124 7.56 4.77 -5.22
N PHE A 125 6.79 5.03 -4.17
CA PHE A 125 6.84 6.25 -3.39
C PHE A 125 7.54 5.95 -2.06
N PRO A 126 8.83 6.31 -1.92
CA PRO A 126 9.47 6.29 -0.62
C PRO A 126 8.82 7.31 0.31
N THR A 127 8.97 7.08 1.61
CA THR A 127 8.49 8.00 2.65
C THR A 127 9.66 8.40 3.54
N SER A 128 9.65 9.60 4.11
CA SER A 128 10.60 9.88 5.19
C SER A 128 10.29 9.00 6.40
N GLN A 129 11.25 8.85 7.32
CA GLN A 129 10.98 8.36 8.68
C GLN A 129 9.83 9.11 9.39
N GLN A 130 9.54 10.36 8.99
CA GLN A 130 8.41 11.18 9.45
C GLN A 130 7.20 11.18 8.50
N GLN A 131 7.09 10.17 7.65
CA GLN A 131 5.97 9.87 6.75
C GLN A 131 5.56 10.96 5.73
N SER A 132 6.40 11.96 5.50
CA SER A 132 6.26 12.81 4.32
C SER A 132 6.56 12.03 3.03
N ASN A 133 5.69 12.20 2.03
CA ASN A 133 5.89 11.64 0.69
C ASN A 133 7.19 12.18 0.07
N LYS A 134 7.93 11.30 -0.58
CA LYS A 134 9.16 11.64 -1.31
C LYS A 134 8.96 11.51 -2.81
N LYS A 135 10.00 11.91 -3.56
CA LYS A 135 10.00 11.80 -5.00
C LYS A 135 9.86 10.32 -5.36
N SER A 136 8.90 10.02 -6.22
CA SER A 136 8.67 8.65 -6.66
C SER A 136 9.76 8.16 -7.62
N THR A 137 10.06 6.87 -7.55
CA THR A 137 10.99 6.17 -8.44
C THR A 137 10.22 5.19 -9.32
N LEU A 138 10.57 5.14 -10.60
CA LEU A 138 10.06 4.12 -11.51
C LEU A 138 10.93 2.87 -11.40
N LEU A 139 10.31 1.74 -11.11
CA LEU A 139 10.95 0.44 -11.07
C LEU A 139 10.51 -0.36 -12.29
N GLU A 140 11.49 -0.87 -13.06
CA GLU A 140 11.26 -1.59 -14.30
C GLU A 140 12.02 -2.91 -14.34
N ASN A 141 11.35 -3.98 -14.75
CA ASN A 141 11.91 -5.30 -14.98
C ASN A 141 11.60 -5.74 -16.42
N LYS A 142 12.58 -6.36 -17.10
CA LYS A 142 12.47 -6.75 -18.51
C LYS A 142 11.68 -8.05 -18.75
N TYR A 143 11.48 -8.86 -17.71
CA TYR A 143 10.88 -10.19 -17.74
C TYR A 143 9.37 -10.20 -17.47
N GLY A 144 8.72 -9.03 -17.44
CA GLY A 144 7.27 -8.94 -17.24
C GLY A 144 6.79 -9.05 -15.79
N ARG A 145 7.67 -9.45 -14.88
CA ARG A 145 7.38 -9.68 -13.46
C ARG A 145 8.58 -9.30 -12.60
N ILE A 146 8.30 -8.67 -11.46
CA ILE A 146 9.31 -8.35 -10.43
C ILE A 146 9.20 -9.42 -9.34
N SER A 147 10.29 -10.13 -9.04
CA SER A 147 10.29 -11.14 -7.98
C SER A 147 10.16 -10.50 -6.60
N GLY A 148 9.77 -11.28 -5.56
CA GLY A 148 9.67 -10.74 -4.20
C GLY A 148 11.03 -10.25 -3.66
N LYS A 149 12.09 -11.04 -3.90
CA LYS A 149 13.46 -10.69 -3.57
C LYS A 149 13.93 -9.41 -4.26
N GLU A 150 13.79 -9.36 -5.59
CA GLU A 150 14.13 -8.18 -6.39
C GLU A 150 13.38 -6.93 -5.93
N LEU A 151 12.07 -7.06 -5.71
CA LEU A 151 11.24 -5.96 -5.22
C LEU A 151 11.76 -5.42 -3.88
N MET A 152 12.13 -6.31 -2.96
CA MET A 152 12.63 -5.91 -1.65
C MET A 152 13.99 -5.22 -1.73
N ILE A 153 14.95 -5.78 -2.47
CA ILE A 153 16.28 -5.17 -2.68
C ILE A 153 16.13 -3.75 -3.21
N GLU A 154 15.34 -3.58 -4.26
CA GLU A 154 15.09 -2.29 -4.89
C GLU A 154 14.36 -1.31 -3.96
N CYS A 155 13.34 -1.77 -3.22
CA CYS A 155 12.63 -0.92 -2.26
C CYS A 155 13.56 -0.44 -1.13
N PHE A 156 14.44 -1.30 -0.62
CA PHE A 156 15.44 -0.89 0.38
C PHE A 156 16.42 0.12 -0.21
N GLY A 157 16.89 -0.09 -1.44
CA GLY A 157 17.72 0.88 -2.15
C GLY A 157 17.05 2.25 -2.25
N ILE A 158 15.83 2.30 -2.79
CA ILE A 158 15.03 3.52 -2.95
C ILE A 158 14.77 4.22 -1.61
N GLN A 159 14.44 3.46 -0.56
CA GLN A 159 14.08 4.02 0.74
C GLN A 159 15.31 4.54 1.51
N SER A 160 16.47 3.93 1.30
CA SER A 160 17.72 4.24 2.03
C SER A 160 18.14 5.71 1.93
N GLU A 161 17.88 6.36 0.80
CA GLU A 161 18.13 7.80 0.59
C GLU A 161 17.37 8.71 1.58
N TYR A 162 16.28 8.20 2.17
CA TYR A 162 15.36 8.96 3.01
C TYR A 162 15.37 8.54 4.47
N VAL A 163 16.21 7.56 4.83
CA VAL A 163 16.46 7.13 6.21
C VAL A 163 17.71 7.83 6.73
N LYS A 164 17.52 8.65 7.76
CA LYS A 164 18.60 9.37 8.43
C LYS A 164 18.89 8.75 9.81
N PRO A 165 20.16 8.42 10.12
CA PRO A 165 20.51 7.81 11.41
C PRO A 165 20.14 8.65 12.64
N ASP A 166 20.13 9.97 12.49
CA ASP A 166 19.83 10.94 13.57
C ASP A 166 18.33 11.16 13.78
N LYS A 167 17.47 10.60 12.92
CA LYS A 167 16.02 10.80 13.01
C LYS A 167 15.33 9.55 13.52
N PRO A 168 14.37 9.68 14.46
CA PRO A 168 13.54 8.56 14.84
C PRO A 168 12.57 8.21 13.71
N TYR A 169 12.19 6.94 13.64
CA TYR A 169 10.97 6.53 12.94
C TYR A 169 9.76 7.16 13.64
N PHE A 170 8.82 7.66 12.84
CA PHE A 170 7.61 8.27 13.36
C PHE A 170 6.74 7.25 14.07
N SER A 171 6.54 7.48 15.36
CA SER A 171 5.42 6.91 16.11
C SER A 171 4.24 7.87 16.02
N ARG A 172 3.04 7.38 15.67
CA ARG A 172 1.79 8.13 15.93
C ARG A 172 1.34 8.07 17.38
N PHE A 173 2.25 7.77 18.29
CA PHE A 173 2.02 7.77 19.71
C PHE A 173 3.07 8.69 20.29
N ARG A 174 2.62 9.88 20.69
CA ARG A 174 3.33 10.72 21.64
C ARG A 174 3.06 10.10 23.01
N LEU A 175 4.11 9.89 23.79
CA LEU A 175 4.05 9.58 25.22
C LEU A 175 3.01 10.48 25.92
N ILE A 176 1.99 9.85 26.51
CA ILE A 176 1.34 10.38 27.71
C ILE A 176 2.26 9.99 28.89
N PRO A 177 2.49 10.85 29.90
CA PRO A 177 3.44 10.62 31.01
C PRO A 177 3.23 9.36 31.88
N ASP A 178 2.21 8.53 31.62
CA ASP A 178 1.72 7.50 32.55
C ASP A 178 1.91 6.03 32.07
N GLY A 179 2.81 5.78 31.12
CA GLY A 179 3.37 4.43 30.92
C GLY A 179 2.47 3.37 30.25
N ARG A 180 1.51 3.74 29.41
CA ARG A 180 0.80 2.77 28.54
C ARG A 180 1.61 2.47 27.27
N GLU A 181 1.60 1.21 26.84
CA GLU A 181 2.27 0.76 25.61
C GLU A 181 1.77 1.51 24.37
N GLU A 182 2.72 2.10 23.64
CA GLU A 182 2.51 2.75 22.35
C GLU A 182 2.48 1.71 21.23
N LYS A 183 1.38 1.61 20.47
CA LYS A 183 1.35 0.80 19.24
C LYS A 183 2.09 1.50 18.09
N ARG A 184 3.41 1.57 18.16
CA ARG A 184 4.24 2.23 17.13
C ARG A 184 3.96 1.63 15.75
N LEU A 185 4.06 2.45 14.69
CA LEU A 185 4.31 1.91 13.35
C LEU A 185 5.73 1.33 13.36
N SER A 186 5.86 0.12 13.90
CA SER A 186 7.01 -0.73 13.71
C SER A 186 6.93 -1.43 12.37
N GLY A 187 8.02 -2.06 11.98
CA GLY A 187 8.02 -2.89 10.79
C GLY A 187 8.20 -2.11 9.51
N ILE A 188 8.08 -2.86 8.43
CA ILE A 188 8.13 -2.37 7.05
C ILE A 188 6.93 -2.95 6.29
N GLY A 189 6.55 -2.29 5.21
CA GLY A 189 5.50 -2.78 4.33
C GLY A 189 5.37 -1.96 3.06
N ILE A 190 4.82 -2.59 2.02
CA ILE A 190 4.64 -2.00 0.70
C ILE A 190 3.13 -2.01 0.39
N TYR A 191 2.57 -0.83 0.13
CA TYR A 191 1.12 -0.65 0.05
C TYR A 191 0.70 -0.01 -1.26
N ARG A 192 -0.37 -0.55 -1.85
CA ARG A 192 -0.99 0.03 -3.04
C ARG A 192 -1.46 1.45 -2.74
N LEU A 193 -0.98 2.40 -3.53
CA LEU A 193 -1.36 3.82 -3.41
C LEU A 193 -2.39 4.21 -4.47
N GLY A 194 -2.17 3.79 -5.72
CA GLY A 194 -2.88 4.40 -6.83
C GLY A 194 -2.36 4.02 -8.21
N ILE A 195 -2.50 4.99 -9.10
CA ILE A 195 -1.93 4.99 -10.45
C ILE A 195 -1.09 6.26 -10.59
N LYS A 196 0.11 6.17 -11.16
CA LYS A 196 0.94 7.31 -11.54
C LYS A 196 1.39 7.14 -12.99
N GLY A 197 0.95 8.05 -13.87
CA GLY A 197 1.32 7.99 -15.29
C GLY A 197 0.88 6.70 -16.01
N ASN A 198 -0.32 6.20 -15.71
CA ASN A 198 -0.86 4.90 -16.15
C ASN A 198 -0.15 3.66 -15.60
N LEU A 199 0.75 3.83 -14.62
CA LEU A 199 1.41 2.72 -13.96
C LEU A 199 0.84 2.49 -12.57
N PRO A 200 0.76 1.24 -12.11
CA PRO A 200 0.49 0.95 -10.71
C PRO A 200 1.47 1.68 -9.80
N SER A 201 1.00 2.21 -8.67
CA SER A 201 1.87 2.84 -7.67
C SER A 201 1.72 2.28 -6.27
N TYR A 202 2.84 2.20 -5.56
CA TYR A 202 2.94 1.75 -4.18
C TYR A 202 3.71 2.76 -3.34
N TYR A 203 3.45 2.80 -2.04
CA TYR A 203 4.28 3.54 -1.08
C TYR A 203 4.95 2.58 -0.10
N LEU A 204 6.10 3.01 0.41
CA LEU A 204 6.87 2.31 1.43
C LEU A 204 6.46 2.83 2.81
N GLY A 205 5.97 1.96 3.68
CA GLY A 205 5.43 2.29 5.00
C GLY A 205 5.93 1.35 6.09
N GLY A 206 5.24 1.34 7.23
CA GLY A 206 5.49 0.36 8.30
C GLY A 206 4.77 -0.97 8.05
N GLU A 207 4.70 -1.84 9.06
CA GLU A 207 3.95 -3.11 9.04
C GLU A 207 2.45 -2.92 8.77
N MET A 208 1.92 -1.77 9.16
CA MET A 208 0.54 -1.37 8.91
C MET A 208 0.43 -0.22 7.91
N SER A 209 -0.69 -0.19 7.19
CA SER A 209 -1.01 0.89 6.26
C SER A 209 -1.30 2.19 7.02
N MET A 210 -1.00 3.34 6.41
CA MET A 210 -1.32 4.64 7.01
C MET A 210 -2.80 4.83 7.26
N MET A 211 -3.61 4.28 6.36
CA MET A 211 -5.05 4.40 6.44
C MET A 211 -5.63 3.43 7.48
N GLU A 212 -5.05 2.23 7.60
CA GLU A 212 -5.39 1.30 8.66
C GLU A 212 -5.13 1.92 10.04
N LEU A 213 -3.94 2.49 10.24
CA LEU A 213 -3.58 3.21 11.46
C LEU A 213 -4.56 4.33 11.81
N GLU A 214 -5.01 5.09 10.81
CA GLU A 214 -5.97 6.19 11.01
C GLU A 214 -7.40 5.71 11.28
N SER A 215 -7.71 4.46 10.95
CA SER A 215 -9.06 3.90 11.04
C SER A 215 -9.30 3.06 12.29
N GLU A 216 -8.23 2.51 12.90
CA GLU A 216 -8.37 1.64 14.05
C GLU A 216 -8.51 2.46 15.33
N LYS A 217 -9.73 2.52 15.88
CA LYS A 217 -10.03 3.29 17.11
C LYS A 217 -9.18 2.90 18.30
N SER A 218 -8.74 1.63 18.40
CA SER A 218 -7.84 1.16 19.47
C SER A 218 -6.46 1.85 19.42
N LEU A 219 -6.12 2.44 18.28
CA LEU A 219 -4.87 3.17 18.02
C LEU A 219 -5.03 4.68 18.15
N ILE A 220 -6.26 5.17 18.23
CA ILE A 220 -6.56 6.58 18.39
C ILE A 220 -6.48 6.88 19.88
N VAL A 221 -5.42 7.57 20.29
CA VAL A 221 -5.32 8.10 21.66
C VAL A 221 -6.37 9.22 21.79
N GLU A 222 -7.46 8.93 22.51
CA GLU A 222 -8.43 9.95 22.89
C GLU A 222 -7.77 10.92 23.89
N LYS A 223 -8.06 12.22 23.74
CA LYS A 223 -7.51 13.30 24.57
C LYS A 223 -8.03 13.25 26.00
#